data_AF-H0GSA6-F1
#
_entry.id   AF-H0GSA6-F1
#
_cell.length_a   1.000
_cell.length_b   1.000
_cell.length_c   1.000
_cell.angle_alpha   90.00
_cell.angle_beta   90.00
_cell.angle_gamma   90.00
#
_symmetry.space_group_name_H-M   'P 1'
#
loop_
_entity.id
_entity.type
_entity.pdbx_description
1 polymer ?
#
loop_
_entity_poly.entity_id
_entity_poly.type
_entity_poly.pdbx_seq_one_letter_code
_entity_poly.pdbx_strand_id
1 'polypeptide(L)'
;MHLYGYIVLLIVVIVFIALLPLFSGIGTFKFTNPSSSAPAQPKTGNLGKRRYLKNKLNHTNVLKFDLKDGEGTSGNDSTGVSSASKKFEIDSKTGLKRRVIGQYNRDPNDFDFDIDELINEDELDEQREEEKKLKKYSGKKNEAYEGFV
;
A
#
# COMPACT_ATOMS: atom_id res chain seq x y z
N MET A 1 -19.14 25.72 37.84
CA MET A 1 -18.30 24.51 37.79
C MET A 1 -18.10 23.94 36.39
N HIS A 2 -19.10 24.01 35.49
CA HIS A 2 -18.93 23.50 34.10
C HIS A 2 -18.03 24.37 33.21
N LEU A 3 -18.19 25.71 33.27
CA LEU A 3 -17.38 26.64 32.45
C LEU A 3 -15.88 26.54 32.73
N TYR A 4 -15.51 26.40 34.00
CA TYR A 4 -14.12 26.20 34.42
C TYR A 4 -13.54 24.89 33.87
N GLY A 5 -14.32 23.80 33.87
CA GLY A 5 -13.92 22.53 33.27
C GLY A 5 -13.63 22.64 31.77
N TYR A 6 -14.47 23.38 31.03
CA TYR A 6 -14.25 23.61 29.60
C TYR A 6 -12.98 24.45 29.33
N ILE A 7 -12.70 25.46 30.16
CA ILE A 7 -11.48 26.27 30.04
C ILE A 7 -10.23 25.43 30.30
N VAL A 8 -10.24 24.59 31.35
CA VAL A 8 -9.13 23.69 31.65
C VAL A 8 -8.91 22.67 30.52
N LEU A 9 -9.98 22.08 29.98
CA LEU A 9 -9.90 21.15 28.86
C LEU A 9 -9.34 21.80 27.60
N LEU A 10 -9.75 23.03 27.30
CA LEU A 10 -9.23 23.81 26.17
C LEU A 10 -7.73 24.07 26.29
N ILE A 11 -7.25 24.41 27.49
CA ILE A 11 -5.81 24.61 27.75
C ILE A 11 -5.05 23.30 27.52
N VAL A 12 -5.56 22.17 28.02
CA VAL A 12 -4.92 20.85 27.83
C VAL A 12 -4.80 20.50 26.35
N VAL A 13 -5.85 20.73 25.56
CA VAL A 13 -5.85 20.47 24.11
C VAL A 13 -4.81 21.35 23.40
N ILE A 14 -4.74 22.64 23.73
CA ILE A 14 -3.76 23.57 23.13
C ILE A 14 -2.33 23.14 23.45
N VAL A 15 -2.05 22.77 24.69
CA VAL A 15 -0.72 22.29 25.12
C VAL A 15 -0.35 21.01 24.34
N PHE A 16 -1.29 20.10 24.15
CA PHE A 16 -1.04 18.87 23.40
C PHE A 16 -0.71 19.13 21.93
N ILE A 17 -1.45 20.01 21.26
CA ILE A 17 -1.18 20.41 19.86
C ILE A 17 0.18 21.10 19.74
N ALA A 18 0.56 21.92 20.70
CA ALA A 18 1.86 22.59 20.71
C ALA A 18 3.04 21.61 20.94
N LEU A 19 2.81 20.54 21.70
CA LEU A 19 3.82 19.52 22.00
C LEU A 19 3.95 18.45 20.90
N LEU A 20 2.90 18.17 20.14
CA LEU A 20 2.90 17.17 19.06
C LEU A 20 4.07 17.35 18.06
N PRO A 21 4.36 18.56 17.53
CA PRO A 21 5.49 18.76 16.63
C PRO A 21 6.85 18.41 17.24
N LEU A 22 7.02 18.65 18.55
CA LEU A 22 8.26 18.39 19.29
C LEU A 22 8.51 16.89 19.44
N PHE A 23 7.46 16.11 19.69
CA PHE A 23 7.55 14.64 19.78
C PHE A 23 7.48 13.93 18.43
N SER A 24 6.91 14.56 17.41
CA SER A 24 6.69 13.93 16.11
C SER A 24 7.98 13.66 15.31
N GLY A 25 9.14 14.18 15.73
CA GLY A 25 10.42 13.93 15.06
C GLY A 25 10.50 14.45 13.61
N ILE A 26 9.49 15.21 13.16
CA ILE A 26 9.42 15.83 11.84
C ILE A 26 10.33 17.07 11.89
N GLY A 27 11.63 16.87 11.63
CA GLY A 27 12.56 18.01 11.52
C GLY A 27 14.03 17.72 11.81
N THR A 28 14.43 16.53 12.25
CA THR A 28 15.84 16.21 12.54
C THR A 28 16.64 15.86 11.27
N PHE A 29 16.55 16.69 10.23
CA PHE A 29 17.52 16.61 9.13
C PHE A 29 18.84 17.20 9.59
N LYS A 30 19.77 16.32 9.99
CA LYS A 30 21.17 16.70 10.24
C LYS A 30 21.82 17.10 8.92
N PHE A 31 21.80 18.39 8.59
CA PHE A 31 22.65 18.94 7.55
C PHE A 31 24.10 18.89 8.02
N THR A 32 24.81 17.82 7.67
CA THR A 32 26.26 17.78 7.81
C THR A 32 26.84 18.67 6.72
N ASN A 33 27.24 19.90 7.06
CA ASN A 33 27.98 20.74 6.13
C ASN A 33 29.29 20.03 5.77
N PRO A 34 29.57 19.74 4.49
CA PRO A 34 30.86 19.18 4.11
C PRO A 34 31.93 20.24 4.37
N SER A 35 32.81 19.97 5.33
CA SER A 35 34.01 20.76 5.58
C SER A 35 34.83 20.81 4.29
N SER A 36 34.79 21.94 3.60
CA SER A 36 35.55 22.18 2.37
C SER A 36 36.99 22.54 2.72
N SER A 37 37.82 21.52 2.92
CA SER A 37 39.28 21.65 2.95
C SER A 37 39.92 20.61 2.02
N ALA A 38 39.56 20.65 0.74
CA ALA A 38 40.30 19.93 -0.29
C ALA A 38 41.20 20.91 -1.06
N PRO A 39 42.54 20.79 -1.02
CA PRO A 39 43.42 21.65 -1.79
C PRO A 39 43.25 21.37 -3.29
N ALA A 40 43.30 22.44 -4.09
CA ALA A 40 43.22 22.35 -5.55
C ALA A 40 44.35 21.46 -6.09
N GLN A 41 44.00 20.36 -6.76
CA GLN A 41 44.96 19.46 -7.39
C GLN A 41 44.66 19.24 -8.89
N PRO A 42 45.68 18.87 -9.67
CA PRO A 42 45.97 19.46 -10.96
C PRO A 42 45.27 18.77 -12.13
N LYS A 43 45.28 19.46 -13.28
CA LYS A 43 44.78 19.00 -14.57
C LYS A 43 45.42 17.65 -14.94
N THR A 44 44.63 16.58 -14.97
CA THR A 44 45.08 15.27 -15.44
C THR A 44 44.45 14.94 -16.79
N GLY A 45 45.30 14.51 -17.72
CA GLY A 45 44.92 14.08 -19.07
C GLY A 45 44.21 12.74 -19.11
N ASN A 46 43.48 12.54 -20.21
CA ASN A 46 43.05 11.30 -20.89
C ASN A 46 42.74 10.02 -20.10
N LEU A 47 42.41 10.09 -18.81
CA LEU A 47 41.74 8.99 -18.11
C LEU A 47 40.23 9.20 -18.24
N GLY A 48 39.61 8.31 -19.03
CA GLY A 48 38.25 8.43 -19.54
C GLY A 48 37.23 8.96 -18.52
N LYS A 49 36.39 9.89 -18.98
CA LYS A 49 35.33 10.61 -18.24
C LYS A 49 34.56 9.74 -17.23
N ARG A 50 34.41 8.44 -17.51
CA ARG A 50 33.81 7.42 -16.64
C ARG A 50 34.52 7.24 -15.28
N ARG A 51 35.87 7.24 -15.22
CA ARG A 51 36.62 7.13 -13.95
C ARG A 51 36.51 8.41 -13.12
N TYR A 52 36.51 9.57 -13.78
CA TYR A 52 36.30 10.86 -13.13
C TYR A 52 34.90 10.96 -12.48
N LEU A 53 33.86 10.54 -13.20
CA LEU A 53 32.49 10.51 -12.66
C LEU A 53 32.33 9.52 -11.50
N LYS A 54 33.00 8.36 -11.57
CA LYS A 54 32.99 7.38 -10.47
C LYS A 54 33.63 7.94 -9.19
N ASN A 55 34.76 8.64 -9.32
CA ASN A 55 35.38 9.31 -8.18
C ASN A 55 34.50 10.45 -7.64
N LYS A 56 33.83 11.22 -8.51
CA LYS A 56 32.93 12.30 -8.06
C LYS A 56 31.71 11.76 -7.29
N LEU A 57 31.14 10.63 -7.71
CA LEU A 57 30.05 9.95 -6.99
C LEU A 57 30.49 9.45 -5.61
N ASN A 58 31.74 8.99 -5.47
CA ASN A 58 32.27 8.50 -4.19
C ASN A 58 32.41 9.62 -3.14
N HIS A 59 32.55 10.88 -3.56
CA HIS A 59 32.67 12.05 -2.69
C HIS A 59 31.33 12.73 -2.36
N THR A 60 30.26 12.43 -3.08
CA THR A 60 28.92 12.90 -2.75
C THR A 60 28.27 11.91 -1.79
N ASN A 61 28.18 12.26 -0.50
CA ASN A 61 27.48 11.48 0.54
C ASN A 61 25.96 11.37 0.33
N VAL A 62 25.44 11.67 -0.86
CA VAL A 62 24.01 11.93 -1.04
C VAL A 62 23.22 10.63 -1.18
N LEU A 63 23.78 9.54 -1.71
CA LEU A 63 23.07 8.26 -1.81
C LEU A 63 24.08 7.10 -1.84
N LYS A 64 24.58 6.68 -0.68
CA LYS A 64 25.28 5.39 -0.52
C LYS A 64 24.32 4.45 0.19
N PHE A 65 23.68 3.58 -0.57
CA PHE A 65 22.88 2.48 -0.03
C PHE A 65 23.81 1.30 0.19
N ASP A 66 24.23 1.10 1.43
CA ASP A 66 24.94 -0.11 1.81
C ASP A 66 23.90 -1.23 1.93
N LEU A 67 23.77 -2.06 0.89
CA LEU A 67 23.09 -3.34 1.04
C LEU A 67 23.98 -4.20 1.93
N LYS A 68 23.50 -4.48 3.14
CA LYS A 68 24.14 -5.44 4.03
C LYS A 68 23.95 -6.82 3.40
N ASP A 69 24.99 -7.30 2.72
CA ASP A 69 25.03 -8.67 2.24
C ASP A 69 25.07 -9.60 3.47
N GLY A 70 23.89 -10.13 3.83
CA GLY A 70 23.74 -11.22 4.78
C GLY A 70 24.52 -12.44 4.32
N GLU A 71 25.47 -12.84 5.15
CA GLU A 71 26.13 -14.13 5.08
C GLU A 71 25.06 -15.23 5.10
N GLY A 72 25.04 -16.04 4.04
CA GLY A 72 23.99 -17.02 3.75
C GLY A 72 23.12 -16.69 2.53
N THR A 73 23.76 -16.18 1.47
CA THR A 73 23.20 -15.79 0.16
C THR A 73 22.16 -14.67 0.27
N SER A 74 22.60 -13.53 0.81
CA SER A 74 21.84 -12.32 1.13
C SER A 74 20.59 -12.07 0.28
N GLY A 75 19.50 -12.70 0.68
CA GLY A 75 18.19 -12.12 0.52
C GLY A 75 18.07 -10.94 1.48
N ASN A 76 17.44 -9.86 1.03
CA ASN A 76 16.36 -9.34 1.84
C ASN A 76 15.39 -8.53 1.00
N ASP A 77 14.17 -9.03 1.01
CA ASP A 77 12.97 -8.23 0.95
C ASP A 77 13.14 -6.96 1.81
N SER A 78 12.98 -5.80 1.18
CA SER A 78 12.41 -4.66 1.87
C SER A 78 10.97 -4.52 1.41
N THR A 79 10.11 -4.80 2.37
CA THR A 79 8.66 -4.76 2.35
C THR A 79 8.14 -3.40 1.88
N GLY A 80 7.80 -3.33 0.60
CA GLY A 80 6.68 -2.54 0.11
C GLY A 80 5.43 -3.41 0.14
N VAL A 81 4.48 -3.08 1.01
CA VAL A 81 3.08 -3.57 0.99
C VAL A 81 2.57 -3.45 -0.46
N SER A 82 1.97 -4.41 -1.15
CA SER A 82 1.32 -5.67 -0.81
C SER A 82 1.16 -6.52 -2.10
N SER A 83 0.80 -7.79 -1.90
CA SER A 83 0.41 -8.83 -2.87
C SER A 83 1.51 -9.81 -3.24
N ALA A 84 1.25 -11.04 -2.82
CA ALA A 84 1.95 -12.31 -3.04
C ALA A 84 3.04 -12.29 -4.13
N SER A 85 4.25 -12.72 -3.72
CA SER A 85 5.38 -13.34 -4.45
C SER A 85 5.27 -13.66 -5.97
N LYS A 86 4.71 -12.78 -6.79
CA LYS A 86 4.76 -12.91 -8.25
C LYS A 86 6.11 -12.39 -8.70
N LYS A 87 7.02 -13.32 -8.96
CA LYS A 87 8.29 -13.05 -9.65
C LYS A 87 7.99 -12.21 -10.90
N PHE A 88 8.51 -10.99 -10.96
CA PHE A 88 8.30 -10.14 -12.12
C PHE A 88 9.00 -10.76 -13.32
N GLU A 89 8.24 -11.06 -14.38
CA GLU A 89 8.82 -11.54 -15.64
C GLU A 89 9.51 -10.37 -16.37
N ILE A 90 10.79 -10.55 -16.68
CA ILE A 90 11.61 -9.61 -17.45
C ILE A 90 11.43 -9.95 -18.93
N ASP A 91 11.16 -8.93 -19.75
CA ASP A 91 11.08 -9.11 -21.20
C ASP A 91 12.47 -9.44 -21.76
N SER A 92 12.62 -10.60 -22.41
CA SER A 92 13.89 -11.05 -22.98
C SER A 92 14.39 -10.19 -24.14
N LYS A 93 13.49 -9.46 -24.81
CA LYS A 93 13.84 -8.58 -25.94
C LYS A 93 14.33 -7.21 -25.49
N THR A 94 13.76 -6.66 -24.41
CA THR A 94 14.05 -5.29 -23.96
C THR A 94 14.80 -5.22 -22.63
N GLY A 95 14.88 -6.33 -21.87
CA GLY A 95 15.48 -6.38 -20.54
C GLY A 95 14.75 -5.59 -19.47
N LEU A 96 13.58 -5.01 -19.80
CA LEU A 96 12.78 -4.20 -18.91
C LEU A 96 11.72 -5.05 -18.21
N LYS A 97 11.38 -4.65 -16.99
CA LYS A 97 10.26 -5.24 -16.23
C LYS A 97 8.97 -5.05 -17.02
N ARG A 98 8.23 -6.13 -17.26
CA ARG A 98 6.93 -6.04 -17.91
C ARG A 98 5.99 -5.22 -17.03
N ARG A 99 5.48 -4.10 -17.56
CA ARG A 99 4.59 -3.18 -16.83
C ARG A 99 3.22 -3.81 -16.52
N VAL A 100 2.87 -4.87 -17.25
CA VAL A 100 1.61 -5.60 -17.09
C VAL A 100 1.93 -7.01 -16.60
N ILE A 101 1.73 -7.23 -15.29
CA ILE A 101 2.03 -8.49 -14.56
C ILE A 101 0.76 -9.34 -14.37
N GLY A 102 -0.36 -8.91 -14.95
CA GLY A 102 -1.60 -9.68 -14.98
C GLY A 102 -1.51 -10.81 -15.99
N GLN A 103 -1.87 -12.03 -15.58
CA GLN A 103 -2.30 -13.06 -16.52
C GLN A 103 -3.76 -12.74 -16.81
N TYR A 104 -4.05 -12.27 -18.03
CA TYR A 104 -5.42 -12.10 -18.49
C TYR A 104 -5.90 -13.42 -19.06
N ASN A 105 -7.16 -13.75 -18.81
CA ASN A 105 -7.77 -14.78 -19.63
C ASN A 105 -7.78 -14.27 -21.08
N ARG A 106 -7.32 -15.13 -21.98
CA ARG A 106 -7.27 -14.86 -23.42
C ARG A 106 -8.55 -15.29 -24.11
N ASP A 107 -9.39 -16.03 -23.41
CA ASP A 107 -10.69 -16.43 -23.92
C ASP A 107 -11.64 -15.21 -23.88
N PRO A 108 -12.12 -14.73 -25.05
CA PRO A 108 -13.10 -13.66 -25.08
C PRO A 108 -14.47 -14.11 -24.53
N ASN A 109 -14.76 -15.41 -24.54
CA ASN A 109 -16.07 -15.95 -24.16
C ASN A 109 -16.22 -16.14 -22.65
N ASP A 110 -15.15 -15.96 -21.88
CA ASP A 110 -15.14 -16.10 -20.42
C ASP A 110 -16.09 -15.11 -19.70
N PHE A 111 -16.48 -14.05 -20.40
CA PHE A 111 -17.42 -13.02 -19.93
C PHE A 111 -18.75 -13.05 -20.70
N ASP A 112 -18.92 -14.00 -21.61
CA ASP A 112 -20.17 -14.20 -22.35
C ASP A 112 -21.07 -15.10 -21.50
N PHE A 113 -21.87 -14.47 -20.63
CA PHE A 113 -22.87 -15.18 -19.84
C PHE A 113 -24.06 -15.59 -20.72
N ASP A 114 -24.51 -16.84 -20.57
CA ASP A 114 -25.73 -17.30 -21.22
C ASP A 114 -26.93 -16.59 -20.58
N ILE A 115 -27.64 -15.80 -21.39
CA ILE A 115 -28.81 -15.03 -20.92
C ILE A 115 -29.87 -15.95 -20.31
N ASP A 116 -30.04 -17.14 -20.88
CA ASP A 116 -30.98 -18.15 -20.39
C ASP A 116 -30.57 -18.67 -19.00
N GLU A 117 -29.26 -18.83 -18.74
CA GLU A 117 -28.76 -19.23 -17.42
C GLU A 117 -29.06 -18.14 -16.38
N LEU A 118 -28.83 -16.89 -16.74
CA LEU A 118 -29.08 -15.74 -15.87
C LEU A 118 -30.57 -15.59 -15.53
N ILE A 119 -31.45 -15.74 -16.51
CA ILE A 119 -32.91 -15.69 -16.31
C ILE A 119 -33.36 -16.79 -15.35
N ASN A 120 -32.86 -18.02 -15.52
CA ASN A 120 -33.24 -19.14 -14.66
C ASN A 120 -32.72 -18.97 -13.23
N GLU A 121 -31.53 -18.39 -13.04
CA GLU A 121 -31.00 -18.05 -11.71
C GLU A 121 -31.91 -17.04 -11.00
N ASP A 122 -32.29 -15.96 -11.71
CA ASP A 122 -33.18 -14.92 -11.19
C ASP A 122 -34.56 -15.48 -10.79
N GLU A 123 -35.17 -16.32 -11.63
CA GLU A 123 -36.48 -16.94 -11.33
C GLU A 123 -36.42 -17.85 -10.09
N LEU A 124 -35.36 -18.64 -9.93
CA LEU A 124 -35.19 -19.50 -8.76
C LEU A 124 -34.96 -18.71 -7.48
N ASP A 125 -34.26 -17.59 -7.57
CA ASP A 125 -34.03 -16.69 -6.46
C ASP A 125 -35.33 -16.02 -5.99
N GLU A 126 -36.15 -15.54 -6.93
CA GLU A 126 -37.47 -14.96 -6.65
C GLU A 126 -38.38 -15.98 -5.95
N GLN A 127 -38.48 -17.20 -6.48
CA GLN A 127 -39.27 -18.28 -5.85
C GLN A 127 -38.81 -18.57 -4.41
N ARG A 128 -37.49 -18.61 -4.17
CA ARG A 128 -36.95 -18.82 -2.82
C ARG A 128 -37.30 -17.67 -1.88
N GLU A 129 -37.34 -16.43 -2.35
CA GLU A 129 -37.79 -15.30 -1.55
C GLU A 129 -39.28 -15.35 -1.22
N GLU A 130 -40.12 -15.70 -2.19
CA GLU A 130 -41.55 -15.88 -1.99
C GLU A 130 -41.85 -16.99 -0.98
N GLU A 131 -41.16 -18.12 -1.08
CA GLU A 131 -41.28 -19.18 -0.08
C GLU A 131 -40.87 -18.70 1.32
N LYS A 132 -39.77 -17.94 1.44
CA LYS A 132 -39.33 -17.37 2.72
C LYS A 132 -40.37 -16.41 3.28
N LYS A 133 -40.98 -15.58 2.43
CA LYS A 133 -42.10 -14.69 2.82
C LYS A 133 -43.27 -15.52 3.31
N LEU A 134 -43.72 -16.52 2.55
CA LEU A 134 -44.84 -17.38 2.90
C LEU A 134 -44.61 -18.12 4.24
N LYS A 135 -43.40 -18.68 4.44
CA LYS A 135 -42.98 -19.34 5.70
C LYS A 135 -43.02 -18.38 6.90
N LYS A 136 -42.63 -17.11 6.72
CA LYS A 136 -42.73 -16.07 7.78
C LYS A 136 -44.18 -15.76 8.14
N TYR A 137 -45.10 -15.79 7.18
CA TYR A 137 -46.52 -15.53 7.43
C TYR A 137 -47.29 -16.76 7.94
N SER A 138 -46.88 -17.98 7.57
CA SER A 138 -47.51 -19.21 8.07
C SER A 138 -47.28 -19.41 9.57
N GLY A 139 -46.09 -19.08 10.08
CA GLY A 139 -45.80 -19.15 11.53
C GLY A 139 -46.64 -18.17 12.36
N LYS A 140 -46.85 -16.95 11.85
CA LYS A 140 -47.63 -15.91 12.55
C LYS A 140 -49.13 -16.20 12.65
N LYS A 141 -49.70 -17.02 11.77
CA LYS A 141 -51.10 -17.44 11.87
C LYS A 141 -51.35 -18.31 13.10
N ASN A 142 -50.37 -19.14 13.48
CA ASN A 142 -50.47 -19.99 14.66
C ASN A 142 -50.27 -19.18 15.95
N GLU A 143 -49.32 -18.24 15.97
CA GLU A 143 -49.11 -17.32 17.10
C GLU A 143 -50.35 -16.46 17.40
N ALA A 144 -51.06 -16.01 16.36
CA ALA A 144 -52.31 -15.28 16.53
C ALA A 144 -53.42 -16.16 17.13
N TYR A 145 -53.52 -17.44 16.72
CA TYR A 145 -54.54 -18.36 17.22
C TYR A 145 -54.29 -18.79 18.68
N GLU A 146 -53.02 -18.96 19.07
CA GLU A 146 -52.65 -19.27 20.46
C GLU A 146 -52.81 -18.08 21.42
N GLY A 147 -52.73 -16.83 20.93
CA GLY A 147 -53.02 -15.65 21.74
C GLY A 147 -54.50 -15.38 22.01
N PHE A 148 -55.41 -16.12 21.35
CA PHE A 148 -56.87 -15.99 21.49
C PHE A 148 -57.52 -17.13 22.29
N VAL A 149 -56.76 -18.15 22.71
CA VAL A 149 -57.21 -19.24 23.59
C VAL A 149 -56.70 -19.00 25.00
#